data_AF-A0A927XT50-F1
#
_entry.id   AF-A0A927XT50-F1
#
_cell.length_a   1.000
_cell.length_b   1.000
_cell.length_c   1.000
_cell.angle_alpha   90.00
_cell.angle_beta   90.00
_cell.angle_gamma   90.00
#
_symmetry.space_group_name_H-M   'P 1'
#
loop_
_entity.id
_entity.type
_entity.pdbx_description
1 polymer ?
#
loop_
_entity_poly.entity_id
_entity_poly.type
_entity_poly.pdbx_seq_one_letter_code
_entity_poly.pdbx_strand_id
1 'polypeptide(L)'
;MKKFLAMMLALTLMLACGVAMAEDSTAAAAADAAVEAKSEGVMTYEQYAAAEMETEVVVECYVQDTQEWWDNQITVYAADQEGAYFLYNLACSEEDAAKLVPGAKIKATGYKGTFSGEIEVLDGTFEFVEGGINYIAEAADMTALLGTDELIAKQNQKAAFKGLTVEEIEYKNGEPGDDIYVTLGLNGASYNFCVEVYLTGTDSDVYTTVGTLQVGDVVDVEAFVYWYEGPNPHITAIAKAAE
;
A
#
# COMPACT_ATOMS: atom_id res chain seq x y z
N MET A 1 20.44 40.59 -46.84
CA MET A 1 21.63 40.19 -47.63
C MET A 1 22.39 39.16 -46.81
N LYS A 2 22.87 38.00 -47.27
CA LYS A 2 22.80 37.13 -48.48
C LYS A 2 23.05 35.70 -47.91
N LYS A 3 22.62 34.56 -48.45
CA LYS A 3 21.84 34.15 -49.64
C LYS A 3 21.33 32.73 -49.36
N PHE A 4 20.28 32.26 -50.05
CA PHE A 4 20.04 30.82 -50.18
C PHE A 4 21.17 30.17 -51.00
N LEU A 5 21.56 28.95 -50.63
CA LEU A 5 22.10 27.98 -51.59
C LEU A 5 21.77 26.56 -51.11
N ALA A 6 20.97 25.83 -51.89
CA ALA A 6 20.84 24.39 -51.76
C ALA A 6 21.82 23.71 -52.72
N MET A 7 22.37 22.55 -52.34
CA MET A 7 22.93 21.61 -53.29
C MET A 7 22.63 20.17 -52.83
N MET A 8 22.36 19.29 -53.80
CA MET A 8 21.71 18.00 -53.61
C MET A 8 22.50 16.92 -54.35
N LEU A 9 22.79 15.82 -53.65
CA LEU A 9 23.34 14.58 -54.21
C LEU A 9 22.94 13.43 -53.24
N ALA A 10 21.87 12.65 -53.41
CA ALA A 10 21.25 11.96 -54.57
C ALA A 10 21.87 10.58 -54.89
N LEU A 11 21.02 9.52 -54.81
CA LEU A 11 21.18 8.13 -55.32
C LEU A 11 22.40 7.33 -54.80
N THR A 12 22.30 6.08 -54.32
CA THR A 12 21.16 5.16 -54.02
C THR A 12 21.66 4.14 -52.94
N LEU A 13 21.03 3.03 -52.53
CA LEU A 13 20.00 2.13 -53.09
C LEU A 13 19.13 1.51 -51.97
N MET A 14 18.01 0.88 -52.34
CA MET A 14 17.13 0.11 -51.43
C MET A 14 17.60 -1.33 -51.24
N LEU A 15 17.33 -1.93 -50.08
CA LEU A 15 16.46 -3.12 -50.02
C LEU A 15 15.81 -3.22 -48.62
N ALA A 16 14.67 -3.92 -48.52
CA ALA A 16 13.83 -3.94 -47.33
C ALA A 16 13.90 -5.25 -46.53
N CYS A 17 13.77 -5.14 -45.22
CA CYS A 17 12.91 -6.02 -44.41
C CYS A 17 12.42 -5.20 -43.20
N GLY A 18 11.15 -5.34 -42.83
CA GLY A 18 10.56 -4.55 -41.75
C GLY A 18 10.36 -5.37 -40.48
N VAL A 19 10.50 -4.71 -39.34
CA VAL A 19 9.85 -5.08 -38.08
C VAL A 19 9.31 -3.78 -37.47
N ALA A 20 8.06 -3.76 -37.02
CA ALA A 20 7.58 -2.67 -36.19
C ALA A 20 8.14 -2.87 -34.78
N MET A 21 8.95 -1.92 -34.30
CA MET A 21 9.27 -1.85 -32.88
C MET A 21 8.05 -1.27 -32.18
N ALA A 22 7.14 -2.16 -31.78
CA ALA A 22 6.10 -1.82 -30.82
C ALA A 22 6.74 -1.51 -29.46
N GLU A 23 6.02 -0.75 -28.65
CA GLU A 23 6.32 -0.61 -27.23
C GLU A 23 6.06 -1.96 -26.56
N ASP A 24 7.12 -2.69 -26.23
CA ASP A 24 7.02 -3.92 -25.45
C ASP A 24 7.01 -3.54 -23.98
N SER A 25 5.81 -3.43 -23.41
CA SER A 25 5.65 -3.23 -21.97
C SER A 25 6.24 -4.44 -21.26
N THR A 26 7.25 -4.19 -20.42
CA THR A 26 7.78 -5.21 -19.53
C THR A 26 6.73 -5.54 -18.48
N ALA A 27 5.83 -6.46 -18.83
CA ALA A 27 4.92 -7.08 -17.89
C ALA A 27 5.77 -7.62 -16.73
N ALA A 28 5.49 -7.15 -15.52
CA ALA A 28 6.08 -7.69 -14.31
C ALA A 28 5.59 -9.15 -14.20
N ALA A 29 6.39 -10.08 -14.71
CA ALA A 29 6.16 -11.49 -14.50
C ALA A 29 6.27 -11.73 -13.00
N ALA A 30 5.18 -12.19 -12.37
CA ALA A 30 5.16 -12.54 -10.96
C ALA A 30 6.33 -13.49 -10.66
N ALA A 31 7.36 -12.94 -10.02
CA ALA A 31 8.46 -13.73 -9.52
C ALA A 31 7.91 -14.52 -8.33
N ASP A 32 8.11 -15.83 -8.34
CA ASP A 32 8.04 -16.66 -7.15
C ASP A 32 9.19 -16.21 -6.24
N ALA A 33 8.94 -15.14 -5.48
CA ALA A 33 9.94 -14.25 -4.92
C ALA A 33 10.53 -14.90 -3.67
N ALA A 34 11.46 -15.83 -3.90
CA ALA A 34 12.15 -16.60 -2.88
C ALA A 34 12.46 -15.74 -1.64
N VAL A 35 11.89 -16.16 -0.50
CA VAL A 35 11.91 -15.39 0.76
C VAL A 35 13.33 -14.94 1.07
N GLU A 36 13.50 -13.63 1.23
CA GLU A 36 14.81 -13.04 1.47
C GLU A 36 15.30 -13.43 2.86
N ALA A 37 16.53 -13.94 2.94
CA ALA A 37 17.14 -14.29 4.21
C ALA A 37 17.32 -13.04 5.09
N LYS A 38 16.66 -13.02 6.25
CA LYS A 38 16.78 -11.99 7.28
C LYS A 38 18.24 -11.86 7.79
N SER A 39 18.67 -10.64 8.13
CA SER A 39 20.01 -10.42 8.71
C SER A 39 20.14 -10.90 10.17
N GLU A 40 21.36 -10.84 10.73
CA GLU A 40 21.61 -11.27 12.10
C GLU A 40 20.79 -10.44 13.12
N GLY A 41 20.15 -11.15 14.05
CA GLY A 41 19.26 -10.58 15.08
C GLY A 41 17.84 -10.24 14.61
N VAL A 42 17.48 -10.51 13.35
CA VAL A 42 16.16 -10.19 12.79
C VAL A 42 15.22 -11.41 12.84
N MET A 43 13.94 -11.16 13.10
CA MET A 43 12.88 -12.17 13.13
C MET A 43 12.35 -12.50 11.73
N THR A 44 11.99 -13.77 11.51
CA THR A 44 11.04 -14.16 10.45
C THR A 44 9.63 -13.65 10.77
N TYR A 45 8.72 -13.62 9.79
CA TYR A 45 7.34 -13.19 10.07
C TYR A 45 6.63 -14.12 11.05
N GLU A 46 6.86 -15.44 11.00
CA GLU A 46 6.33 -16.40 11.97
C GLU A 46 6.79 -16.07 13.40
N GLN A 47 8.06 -15.71 13.59
CA GLN A 47 8.60 -15.33 14.90
C GLN A 47 8.03 -14.00 15.41
N TYR A 48 7.84 -13.00 14.54
CA TYR A 48 7.17 -11.75 14.90
C TYR A 48 5.69 -12.00 15.26
N ALA A 49 4.96 -12.76 14.44
CA ALA A 49 3.56 -13.08 14.67
C ALA A 49 3.36 -13.83 16.01
N ALA A 50 4.26 -14.78 16.33
CA ALA A 50 4.25 -15.54 17.58
C ALA A 50 4.83 -14.80 18.81
N ALA A 51 5.48 -13.64 18.64
CA ALA A 51 6.03 -12.87 19.76
C ALA A 51 4.92 -12.38 20.71
N GLU A 52 5.22 -12.37 22.02
CA GLU A 52 4.31 -11.87 23.05
C GLU A 52 4.16 -10.33 22.94
N MET A 53 3.02 -9.78 23.38
CA MET A 53 2.84 -8.32 23.42
C MET A 53 3.76 -7.70 24.48
N GLU A 54 4.06 -6.40 24.34
CA GLU A 54 5.00 -5.66 25.20
C GLU A 54 6.47 -6.16 25.11
N THR A 55 6.80 -7.00 24.11
CA THR A 55 8.17 -7.47 23.86
C THR A 55 8.87 -6.71 22.71
N GLU A 56 10.19 -6.58 22.80
CA GLU A 56 11.03 -5.99 21.75
C GLU A 56 11.10 -6.91 20.53
N VAL A 57 10.87 -6.35 19.34
CA VAL A 57 10.86 -7.05 18.05
C VAL A 57 11.78 -6.33 17.06
N VAL A 58 12.48 -7.11 16.24
CA VAL A 58 13.41 -6.62 15.22
C VAL A 58 13.02 -7.26 13.88
N VAL A 59 12.60 -6.43 12.92
CA VAL A 59 12.04 -6.88 11.64
C VAL A 59 12.76 -6.23 10.46
N GLU A 60 13.00 -6.98 9.39
CA GLU A 60 13.41 -6.44 8.09
C GLU A 60 12.24 -6.55 7.13
N CYS A 61 11.84 -5.41 6.57
CA CYS A 61 10.66 -5.27 5.73
C CYS A 61 10.88 -4.17 4.70
N TYR A 62 9.97 -4.08 3.74
CA TYR A 62 9.94 -3.08 2.69
C TYR A 62 8.76 -2.15 2.91
N VAL A 63 8.99 -0.84 2.81
CA VAL A 63 7.92 0.16 2.83
C VAL A 63 6.90 -0.16 1.73
N GLN A 64 5.63 -0.16 2.08
CA GLN A 64 4.50 -0.29 1.15
C GLN A 64 3.80 1.05 0.98
N ASP A 65 3.62 1.79 2.08
CA ASP A 65 3.05 3.13 2.10
C ASP A 65 3.41 3.85 3.42
N THR A 66 3.19 5.17 3.49
CA THR A 66 3.50 5.98 4.67
C THR A 66 2.41 7.00 4.97
N GLN A 67 2.09 7.20 6.25
CA GLN A 67 1.31 8.37 6.66
C GLN A 67 2.17 9.66 6.63
N GLU A 68 1.51 10.82 6.63
CA GLU A 68 2.14 12.13 6.75
C GLU A 68 3.11 12.19 7.95
N TRP A 69 4.32 12.72 7.69
CA TRP A 69 5.32 12.94 8.73
C TRP A 69 4.93 14.10 9.65
N TRP A 70 5.04 13.91 10.97
CA TRP A 70 4.70 14.92 11.97
C TRP A 70 5.59 14.79 13.21
N ASP A 71 5.95 15.92 13.84
CA ASP A 71 6.76 16.02 15.07
C ASP A 71 7.99 15.07 15.20
N ASN A 72 8.69 14.81 14.09
CA ASN A 72 9.83 13.87 14.00
C ASN A 72 9.43 12.39 14.16
N GLN A 73 8.20 12.04 13.76
CA GLN A 73 7.64 10.70 13.73
C GLN A 73 7.00 10.41 12.37
N ILE A 74 6.94 9.13 12.00
CA ILE A 74 6.21 8.65 10.81
C ILE A 74 5.60 7.27 11.06
N THR A 75 4.42 7.03 10.52
CA THR A 75 3.78 5.71 10.54
C THR A 75 3.90 5.07 9.17
N VAL A 76 4.28 3.79 9.13
CA VAL A 76 4.65 3.07 7.92
C VAL A 76 3.88 1.76 7.82
N TYR A 77 3.18 1.55 6.70
CA TYR A 77 2.75 0.22 6.29
C TYR A 77 3.94 -0.46 5.60
N ALA A 78 4.40 -1.58 6.15
CA ALA A 78 5.55 -2.33 5.64
C ALA A 78 5.23 -3.82 5.46
N ALA A 79 5.91 -4.48 4.54
CA ALA A 79 5.69 -5.90 4.25
C ALA A 79 6.96 -6.62 3.81
N ASP A 80 6.90 -7.94 3.84
CA ASP A 80 7.85 -8.84 3.19
C ASP A 80 7.09 -9.98 2.47
N GLN A 81 7.81 -10.99 2.01
CA GLN A 81 7.25 -12.13 1.27
C GLN A 81 6.46 -13.12 2.15
N GLU A 82 6.46 -12.95 3.48
CA GLU A 82 5.79 -13.81 4.46
C GLU A 82 4.60 -13.12 5.15
N GLY A 83 4.64 -11.79 5.32
CA GLY A 83 3.58 -11.02 5.95
C GLY A 83 3.80 -9.50 5.99
N ALA A 84 3.11 -8.82 6.91
CA ALA A 84 3.08 -7.36 6.99
C ALA A 84 3.03 -6.79 8.41
N TYR A 85 3.42 -5.53 8.52
CA TYR A 85 3.74 -4.80 9.75
C TYR A 85 3.20 -3.37 9.66
N PHE A 86 2.50 -2.90 10.69
CA PHE A 86 2.20 -1.49 10.90
C PHE A 86 3.19 -0.93 11.92
N LEU A 87 4.08 -0.06 11.45
CA LEU A 87 5.15 0.53 12.24
C LEU A 87 4.72 1.93 12.64
N TYR A 88 4.22 2.09 13.87
CA TYR A 88 3.49 3.28 14.30
C TYR A 88 4.42 4.32 14.92
N ASN A 89 4.36 5.56 14.40
CA ASN A 89 5.09 6.72 14.89
C ASN A 89 6.60 6.46 15.18
N LEU A 90 7.27 5.75 14.24
CA LEU A 90 8.72 5.56 14.25
C LEU A 90 9.45 6.89 14.33
N ALA A 91 10.46 7.00 15.20
CA ALA A 91 11.29 8.20 15.28
C ALA A 91 12.04 8.42 13.95
N CYS A 92 11.75 9.53 13.26
CA CYS A 92 12.16 9.77 11.88
C CYS A 92 12.43 11.26 11.62
N SER A 93 13.55 11.58 10.97
CA SER A 93 13.79 12.95 10.49
C SER A 93 12.95 13.25 9.24
N GLU A 94 12.68 14.53 8.96
CA GLU A 94 12.02 14.97 7.73
C GLU A 94 12.82 14.55 6.47
N GLU A 95 14.16 14.51 6.57
CA GLU A 95 15.04 14.05 5.49
C GLU A 95 14.90 12.54 5.24
N ASP A 96 14.70 11.74 6.29
CA ASP A 96 14.55 10.29 6.20
C ASP A 96 13.12 9.87 5.83
N ALA A 97 12.11 10.64 6.25
CA ALA A 97 10.73 10.48 5.80
C ALA A 97 10.65 10.58 4.27
N ALA A 98 11.33 11.56 3.66
CA ALA A 98 11.43 11.70 2.22
C ALA A 98 12.17 10.56 1.49
N LYS A 99 12.77 9.60 2.21
CA LYS A 99 13.43 8.40 1.68
C LYS A 99 12.61 7.12 1.91
N LEU A 100 11.59 7.15 2.76
CA LEU A 100 10.66 6.03 3.01
C LEU A 100 9.63 5.93 1.87
N VAL A 101 10.11 5.72 0.65
CA VAL A 101 9.27 5.48 -0.53
C VAL A 101 8.93 3.98 -0.67
N PRO A 102 7.80 3.61 -1.30
CA PRO A 102 7.45 2.22 -1.53
C PRO A 102 8.59 1.43 -2.18
N GLY A 103 8.87 0.25 -1.63
CA GLY A 103 9.98 -0.63 -2.03
C GLY A 103 11.33 -0.32 -1.34
N ALA A 104 11.43 0.73 -0.52
CA ALA A 104 12.63 0.95 0.31
C ALA A 104 12.75 -0.12 1.41
N LYS A 105 13.91 -0.77 1.54
CA LYS A 105 14.16 -1.77 2.60
C LYS A 105 14.60 -1.08 3.89
N ILE A 106 13.96 -1.44 5.00
CA ILE A 106 14.32 -0.97 6.35
C ILE A 106 14.46 -2.14 7.32
N LYS A 107 15.29 -1.94 8.34
CA LYS A 107 15.35 -2.76 9.55
C LYS A 107 14.79 -1.93 10.70
N ALA A 108 13.65 -2.32 11.23
CA ALA A 108 12.96 -1.63 12.32
C ALA A 108 13.11 -2.40 13.63
N THR A 109 13.33 -1.67 14.73
CA THR A 109 13.37 -2.18 16.11
C THR A 109 12.39 -1.38 16.95
N GLY A 110 11.49 -2.05 17.64
CA GLY A 110 10.46 -1.44 18.49
C GLY A 110 9.75 -2.48 19.35
N TYR A 111 8.62 -2.14 19.94
CA TYR A 111 7.88 -3.00 20.87
C TYR A 111 6.55 -3.43 20.25
N LYS A 112 6.25 -4.74 20.26
CA LYS A 112 5.00 -5.27 19.70
C LYS A 112 3.82 -4.87 20.59
N GLY A 113 2.88 -4.11 20.03
CA GLY A 113 1.75 -3.53 20.74
C GLY A 113 0.39 -3.91 20.14
N THR A 114 -0.67 -3.43 20.78
CA THR A 114 -2.01 -3.43 20.18
C THR A 114 -2.83 -2.22 20.63
N PHE A 115 -3.51 -1.59 19.67
CA PHE A 115 -4.41 -0.47 19.89
C PHE A 115 -5.76 -0.76 19.21
N SER A 116 -6.86 -0.74 19.98
CA SER A 116 -8.22 -1.06 19.50
C SER A 116 -8.36 -2.40 18.75
N GLY A 117 -7.40 -3.32 18.91
CA GLY A 117 -7.32 -4.60 18.21
C GLY A 117 -6.30 -4.65 17.08
N GLU A 118 -5.74 -3.52 16.63
CA GLU A 118 -4.66 -3.52 15.63
C GLU A 118 -3.37 -4.11 16.20
N ILE A 119 -2.52 -4.73 15.37
CA ILE A 119 -1.22 -5.29 15.78
C ILE A 119 -0.08 -4.44 15.21
N GLU A 120 0.63 -3.77 16.12
CA GLU A 120 1.50 -2.64 15.81
C GLU A 120 2.95 -2.88 16.29
N VAL A 121 3.90 -2.11 15.75
CA VAL A 121 5.24 -1.93 16.34
C VAL A 121 5.36 -0.49 16.83
N LEU A 122 5.44 -0.33 18.15
CA LEU A 122 5.45 0.92 18.90
C LEU A 122 6.87 1.35 19.30
N ASP A 123 7.02 2.62 19.70
CA ASP A 123 8.25 3.24 20.25
C ASP A 123 9.51 2.95 19.41
N GLY A 124 9.31 2.84 18.09
CA GLY A 124 10.28 2.24 17.19
C GLY A 124 11.33 3.20 16.61
N THR A 125 12.44 2.61 16.20
CA THR A 125 13.51 3.22 15.40
C THR A 125 13.82 2.32 14.20
N PHE A 126 14.43 2.88 13.15
CA PHE A 126 14.80 2.10 11.96
C PHE A 126 16.14 2.53 11.37
N GLU A 127 16.74 1.65 10.59
CA GLU A 127 17.85 1.94 9.68
C GLU A 127 17.49 1.49 8.25
N PHE A 128 17.94 2.26 7.25
CA PHE A 128 17.85 1.85 5.85
C PHE A 128 18.84 0.72 5.56
N VAL A 129 18.38 -0.33 4.88
CA VAL A 129 19.22 -1.49 4.52
C VAL A 129 19.60 -1.38 3.05
N GLU A 130 20.90 -1.30 2.75
CA GLU A 130 21.37 -1.29 1.36
C GLU A 130 21.13 -2.65 0.67
N GLY A 131 20.50 -2.62 -0.50
CA GLY A 131 20.20 -3.81 -1.30
C GLY A 131 18.81 -4.39 -1.04
N GLY A 132 18.67 -5.70 -1.23
CA GLY A 132 17.38 -6.38 -1.25
C GLY A 132 16.75 -6.42 -2.64
N ILE A 133 15.45 -6.75 -2.69
CA ILE A 133 14.69 -7.01 -3.94
C ILE A 133 13.76 -5.87 -4.37
N ASN A 134 13.61 -4.83 -3.54
CA ASN A 134 12.64 -3.72 -3.71
C ASN A 134 11.18 -4.23 -3.79
N TYR A 135 10.73 -4.91 -2.74
CA TYR A 135 9.44 -5.61 -2.72
C TYR A 135 8.24 -4.67 -2.51
N ILE A 136 7.23 -4.83 -3.37
CA ILE A 136 5.87 -4.33 -3.18
C ILE A 136 4.95 -5.55 -3.08
N ALA A 137 4.07 -5.56 -2.08
CA ALA A 137 3.07 -6.61 -1.89
C ALA A 137 1.90 -6.42 -2.86
N GLU A 138 1.57 -7.46 -3.63
CA GLU A 138 0.36 -7.49 -4.45
C GLU A 138 -0.89 -7.58 -3.56
N ALA A 139 -1.98 -6.90 -3.97
CA ALA A 139 -3.24 -6.90 -3.22
C ALA A 139 -3.94 -8.26 -3.33
N ALA A 140 -3.82 -9.10 -2.30
CA ALA A 140 -4.42 -10.43 -2.27
C ALA A 140 -5.96 -10.33 -2.16
N ASP A 141 -6.70 -11.16 -2.92
CA ASP A 141 -8.17 -11.14 -2.86
C ASP A 141 -8.68 -11.74 -1.53
N MET A 142 -9.16 -10.86 -0.64
CA MET A 142 -9.68 -11.21 0.69
C MET A 142 -11.19 -11.00 0.79
N THR A 143 -11.89 -10.83 -0.33
CA THR A 143 -13.35 -10.65 -0.40
C THR A 143 -14.11 -11.74 0.38
N ALA A 144 -13.63 -12.99 0.32
CA ALA A 144 -14.24 -14.13 1.00
C ALA A 144 -13.95 -14.21 2.52
N LEU A 145 -13.04 -13.38 3.05
CA LEU A 145 -12.69 -13.33 4.47
C LEU A 145 -13.50 -12.28 5.25
N LEU A 146 -14.23 -11.39 4.56
CA LEU A 146 -15.09 -10.39 5.21
C LEU A 146 -16.13 -11.05 6.12
N GLY A 147 -16.11 -10.70 7.40
CA GLY A 147 -16.99 -11.28 8.42
C GLY A 147 -16.56 -12.67 8.94
N THR A 148 -15.32 -13.09 8.66
CA THR A 148 -14.72 -14.31 9.22
C THR A 148 -13.68 -14.00 10.29
N ASP A 149 -13.47 -14.94 11.21
CA ASP A 149 -12.38 -14.88 12.20
C ASP A 149 -10.97 -15.05 11.56
N GLU A 150 -10.88 -15.28 10.23
CA GLU A 150 -9.61 -15.45 9.52
C GLU A 150 -9.01 -14.11 9.05
N LEU A 151 -9.82 -13.06 8.88
CA LEU A 151 -9.34 -11.76 8.37
C LEU A 151 -8.42 -11.03 9.37
N ILE A 152 -8.59 -11.24 10.68
CA ILE A 152 -7.70 -10.66 11.69
C ILE A 152 -6.27 -11.23 11.59
N ALA A 153 -6.11 -12.48 11.13
CA ALA A 153 -4.79 -13.06 10.83
C ALA A 153 -4.16 -12.51 9.53
N LYS A 154 -4.75 -11.45 8.94
CA LYS A 154 -4.28 -10.73 7.75
C LYS A 154 -4.01 -9.25 7.98
N GLN A 155 -4.03 -8.79 9.24
CA GLN A 155 -3.68 -7.41 9.59
C GLN A 155 -2.38 -6.93 8.96
N ASN A 156 -2.35 -5.62 8.66
CA ASN A 156 -1.30 -4.88 7.96
C ASN A 156 -1.11 -5.26 6.47
N GLN A 157 -1.68 -6.38 5.98
CA GLN A 157 -1.44 -6.86 4.61
C GLN A 157 -2.23 -6.05 3.57
N LYS A 158 -1.67 -5.92 2.35
CA LYS A 158 -2.37 -5.35 1.20
C LYS A 158 -3.43 -6.35 0.72
N ALA A 159 -4.68 -5.89 0.63
CA ALA A 159 -5.82 -6.73 0.29
C ALA A 159 -6.72 -6.06 -0.77
N ALA A 160 -7.29 -6.88 -1.64
CA ALA A 160 -8.33 -6.50 -2.58
C ALA A 160 -9.69 -7.08 -2.11
N PHE A 161 -10.74 -6.26 -2.14
CA PHE A 161 -12.11 -6.66 -1.83
C PHE A 161 -13.03 -6.23 -2.97
N LYS A 162 -13.83 -7.15 -3.51
CA LYS A 162 -14.47 -6.98 -4.83
C LYS A 162 -15.99 -7.13 -4.82
N GLY A 163 -16.65 -6.45 -5.75
CA GLY A 163 -18.10 -6.50 -5.93
C GLY A 163 -18.88 -6.00 -4.71
N LEU A 164 -18.29 -5.11 -3.90
CA LEU A 164 -18.92 -4.56 -2.71
C LEU A 164 -19.93 -3.47 -3.10
N THR A 165 -21.04 -3.36 -2.39
CA THR A 165 -22.05 -2.30 -2.63
C THR A 165 -21.82 -1.14 -1.68
N VAL A 166 -21.79 0.09 -2.17
CA VAL A 166 -21.77 1.29 -1.31
C VAL A 166 -23.10 1.40 -0.57
N GLU A 167 -23.07 1.31 0.76
CA GLU A 167 -24.26 1.46 1.62
C GLU A 167 -24.31 2.85 2.27
N GLU A 168 -23.16 3.38 2.69
CA GLU A 168 -23.05 4.68 3.37
C GLU A 168 -21.66 5.30 3.17
N ILE A 169 -21.57 6.63 3.17
CA ILE A 169 -20.32 7.40 3.09
C ILE A 169 -20.45 8.60 4.04
N GLU A 170 -19.59 8.68 5.04
CA GLU A 170 -19.55 9.77 6.03
C GLU A 170 -18.16 10.39 6.14
N TYR A 171 -18.06 11.71 5.97
CA TYR A 171 -16.87 12.45 6.39
C TYR A 171 -16.85 12.54 7.92
N LYS A 172 -15.70 12.27 8.54
CA LYS A 172 -15.46 12.23 9.99
C LYS A 172 -15.93 13.48 10.77
N ASN A 173 -15.89 14.65 10.14
CA ASN A 173 -16.42 15.92 10.69
C ASN A 173 -17.71 16.43 10.02
N GLY A 174 -18.32 15.62 9.14
CA GLY A 174 -19.51 15.98 8.35
C GLY A 174 -19.23 16.84 7.10
N GLU A 175 -17.99 17.27 6.88
CA GLU A 175 -17.55 18.01 5.69
C GLU A 175 -16.17 17.54 5.20
N PRO A 176 -15.81 17.69 3.91
CA PRO A 176 -14.54 17.24 3.37
C PRO A 176 -13.33 18.00 3.96
N GLY A 177 -12.26 17.26 4.28
CA GLY A 177 -11.02 17.78 4.85
C GLY A 177 -10.40 16.90 5.95
N ASP A 178 -11.09 15.82 6.32
CA ASP A 178 -10.70 14.78 7.29
C ASP A 178 -11.25 13.43 6.77
N ASP A 179 -10.97 12.32 7.45
CA ASP A 179 -11.21 10.95 6.96
C ASP A 179 -12.63 10.71 6.41
N ILE A 180 -12.73 9.78 5.45
CA ILE A 180 -14.01 9.31 4.92
C ILE A 180 -14.26 7.86 5.37
N TYR A 181 -15.24 7.66 6.23
CA TYR A 181 -15.75 6.33 6.54
C TYR A 181 -16.68 5.85 5.41
N VAL A 182 -16.52 4.60 5.00
CA VAL A 182 -17.28 4.00 3.90
C VAL A 182 -17.84 2.66 4.37
N THR A 183 -19.17 2.57 4.46
CA THR A 183 -19.87 1.31 4.77
C THR A 183 -20.16 0.58 3.47
N LEU A 184 -19.61 -0.62 3.34
CA LEU A 184 -19.68 -1.45 2.15
C LEU A 184 -20.41 -2.77 2.44
N GLY A 185 -21.48 -3.03 1.70
CA GLY A 185 -22.32 -4.22 1.82
C GLY A 185 -21.88 -5.36 0.90
N LEU A 186 -21.86 -6.59 1.43
CA LEU A 186 -21.66 -7.82 0.66
C LEU A 186 -22.56 -8.93 1.21
N ASN A 187 -23.33 -9.59 0.34
CA ASN A 187 -24.24 -10.70 0.66
C ASN A 187 -25.27 -10.42 1.78
N GLY A 188 -25.58 -9.15 2.06
CA GLY A 188 -26.51 -8.73 3.12
C GLY A 188 -25.88 -8.54 4.50
N ALA A 189 -24.55 -8.43 4.57
CA ALA A 189 -23.81 -7.95 5.73
C ALA A 189 -23.01 -6.69 5.34
N SER A 190 -22.83 -5.78 6.30
CA SER A 190 -22.16 -4.48 6.12
C SER A 190 -20.77 -4.50 6.76
N TYR A 191 -19.80 -3.84 6.14
CA TYR A 191 -18.40 -3.79 6.54
C TYR A 191 -17.85 -2.37 6.48
N ASN A 192 -17.07 -1.98 7.49
CA ASN A 192 -16.52 -0.63 7.58
C ASN A 192 -15.15 -0.55 6.89
N PHE A 193 -14.89 0.57 6.24
CA PHE A 193 -13.60 0.93 5.63
C PHE A 193 -13.33 2.42 5.85
N CYS A 194 -12.07 2.85 5.76
CA CYS A 194 -11.67 4.24 5.96
C CYS A 194 -10.78 4.74 4.81
N VAL A 195 -11.06 5.92 4.25
CA VAL A 195 -10.06 6.73 3.54
C VAL A 195 -9.39 7.61 4.58
N GLU A 196 -8.28 7.12 5.13
CA GLU A 196 -7.44 7.81 6.11
C GLU A 196 -6.71 8.98 5.43
N VAL A 197 -7.03 10.22 5.80
CA VAL A 197 -6.44 11.42 5.18
C VAL A 197 -4.95 11.51 5.44
N TYR A 198 -4.47 11.10 6.62
CA TYR A 198 -3.02 11.04 6.87
C TYR A 198 -2.29 10.00 6.02
N LEU A 199 -2.97 9.00 5.45
CA LEU A 199 -2.37 8.03 4.52
C LEU A 199 -2.45 8.51 3.07
N THR A 200 -3.61 9.02 2.64
CA THR A 200 -3.86 9.28 1.20
C THR A 200 -3.76 10.74 0.80
N GLY A 201 -4.00 11.68 1.72
CA GLY A 201 -4.22 13.09 1.43
C GLY A 201 -5.57 13.39 0.75
N THR A 202 -6.09 14.59 0.98
CA THR A 202 -7.41 15.05 0.44
C THR A 202 -7.42 15.22 -1.07
N ASP A 203 -6.26 15.49 -1.67
CA ASP A 203 -6.09 15.80 -3.09
C ASP A 203 -5.86 14.54 -3.95
N SER A 204 -5.97 13.35 -3.34
CA SER A 204 -5.72 12.06 -4.01
C SER A 204 -6.89 11.58 -4.88
N ASP A 205 -6.56 10.74 -5.86
CA ASP A 205 -7.55 10.07 -6.72
C ASP A 205 -8.53 9.20 -5.90
N VAL A 206 -8.06 8.54 -4.84
CA VAL A 206 -8.90 7.70 -3.95
C VAL A 206 -9.89 8.54 -3.14
N TYR A 207 -9.42 9.59 -2.45
CA TYR A 207 -10.29 10.50 -1.68
C TYR A 207 -11.30 11.21 -2.60
N THR A 208 -10.84 11.69 -3.75
CA THR A 208 -11.68 12.29 -4.79
C THR A 208 -12.72 11.30 -5.33
N THR A 209 -12.34 10.05 -5.56
CA THR A 209 -13.27 9.03 -6.09
C THR A 209 -14.37 8.71 -5.09
N VAL A 210 -14.05 8.45 -3.82
CA VAL A 210 -15.05 8.19 -2.77
C VAL A 210 -16.03 9.36 -2.65
N GLY A 211 -15.54 10.60 -2.69
CA GLY A 211 -16.38 11.81 -2.69
C GLY A 211 -17.35 11.95 -3.88
N THR A 212 -17.27 11.07 -4.90
CA THR A 212 -18.20 11.02 -6.05
C THR A 212 -19.08 9.76 -6.12
N LEU A 213 -18.84 8.77 -5.26
CA LEU A 213 -19.63 7.54 -5.20
C LEU A 213 -21.05 7.80 -4.66
N GLN A 214 -21.98 6.90 -4.98
CA GLN A 214 -23.37 6.96 -4.57
C GLN A 214 -23.81 5.63 -3.94
N VAL A 215 -24.73 5.71 -2.97
CA VAL A 215 -25.33 4.52 -2.35
C VAL A 215 -25.98 3.65 -3.43
N GLY A 216 -25.59 2.37 -3.49
CA GLY A 216 -25.96 1.42 -4.54
C GLY A 216 -24.95 1.27 -5.68
N ASP A 217 -23.86 2.06 -5.72
CA ASP A 217 -22.72 1.76 -6.59
C ASP A 217 -22.04 0.45 -6.17
N VAL A 218 -21.57 -0.32 -7.15
CA VAL A 218 -20.76 -1.53 -6.91
C VAL A 218 -19.29 -1.20 -7.17
N VAL A 219 -18.42 -1.54 -6.23
CA VAL A 219 -17.00 -1.15 -6.21
C VAL A 219 -16.06 -2.32 -5.93
N ASP A 220 -14.86 -2.21 -6.49
CA ASP A 220 -13.68 -2.97 -6.11
C ASP A 220 -12.72 -2.03 -5.35
N VAL A 221 -12.10 -2.54 -4.28
CA VAL A 221 -11.33 -1.79 -3.28
C VAL A 221 -9.97 -2.44 -3.09
N GLU A 222 -8.89 -1.65 -3.05
CA GLU A 222 -7.60 -2.05 -2.47
C GLU A 222 -7.33 -1.28 -1.18
N ALA A 223 -7.01 -2.01 -0.11
CA ALA A 223 -6.80 -1.46 1.22
C ALA A 223 -5.65 -2.17 1.95
N PHE A 224 -5.13 -1.55 3.00
CA PHE A 224 -4.41 -2.27 4.06
C PHE A 224 -5.43 -2.79 5.08
N VAL A 225 -5.32 -4.06 5.47
CA VAL A 225 -6.21 -4.67 6.48
C VAL A 225 -5.87 -4.08 7.85
N TYR A 226 -6.70 -3.17 8.34
CA TYR A 226 -6.53 -2.44 9.60
C TYR A 226 -7.70 -2.67 10.54
N TRP A 227 -7.49 -2.54 11.86
CA TRP A 227 -8.49 -2.78 12.90
C TRP A 227 -8.76 -1.56 13.79
N TYR A 228 -10.04 -1.28 14.05
CA TYR A 228 -10.48 -0.35 15.09
C TYR A 228 -11.80 -0.83 15.71
N GLU A 229 -11.70 -1.56 16.83
CA GLU A 229 -12.80 -2.31 17.48
C GLU A 229 -13.49 -3.37 16.58
N GLY A 230 -12.94 -3.61 15.39
CA GLY A 230 -13.41 -4.48 14.32
C GLY A 230 -12.62 -4.20 13.03
N PRO A 231 -12.87 -4.92 11.92
CA PRO A 231 -12.23 -4.61 10.63
C PRO A 231 -12.61 -3.20 10.18
N ASN A 232 -11.61 -2.38 9.89
CA ASN A 232 -11.77 -1.05 9.30
C ASN A 232 -10.62 -0.78 8.29
N PRO A 233 -10.54 -1.50 7.14
CA PRO A 233 -9.38 -1.44 6.27
C PRO A 233 -9.17 -0.05 5.67
N HIS A 234 -7.91 0.39 5.61
CA HIS A 234 -7.52 1.70 5.10
C HIS A 234 -7.44 1.65 3.57
N ILE A 235 -8.43 2.25 2.91
CA ILE A 235 -8.58 2.30 1.45
C ILE A 235 -7.42 3.10 0.86
N THR A 236 -6.80 2.52 -0.16
CA THR A 236 -5.70 3.13 -0.94
C THR A 236 -6.03 3.25 -2.43
N ALA A 237 -6.91 2.39 -2.95
CA ALA A 237 -7.56 2.58 -4.24
C ALA A 237 -9.00 2.08 -4.18
N ILE A 238 -9.87 2.68 -4.98
CA ILE A 238 -11.26 2.26 -5.14
C ILE A 238 -11.72 2.62 -6.56
N ALA A 239 -12.48 1.72 -7.18
CA ALA A 239 -13.05 1.93 -8.50
C ALA A 239 -14.44 1.29 -8.57
N LYS A 240 -15.30 1.76 -9.48
CA LYS A 240 -16.53 1.02 -9.79
C LYS A 240 -16.18 -0.30 -10.46
N ALA A 241 -16.79 -1.39 -10.00
CA ALA A 241 -16.60 -2.71 -10.59
C ALA A 241 -17.06 -2.73 -12.05
N ALA A 242 -16.47 -3.61 -12.88
CA ALA A 242 -16.85 -3.75 -14.28
C ALA A 242 -18.22 -4.45 -14.44
N GLU A 243 -19.01 -3.99 -15.41
CA GLU A 243 -20.30 -4.59 -15.84
C GLU A 243 -20.13 -5.89 -16.65
#